data_AF-A0A964MRC7-F1
#
_entry.id   AF-A0A964MRC7-F1
#
_cell.length_a   1.000
_cell.length_b   1.000
_cell.length_c   1.000
_cell.angle_alpha   90.00
_cell.angle_beta   90.00
_cell.angle_gamma   90.00
#
_symmetry.space_group_name_H-M   'P 1'
#
loop_
_entity.id
_entity.type
_entity.pdbx_description
1 polymer ?
#
loop_
_entity_poly.entity_id
_entity_poly.type
_entity_poly.pdbx_seq_one_letter_code
_entity_poly.pdbx_strand_id
1 'polypeptide(L)'
;MTSVGQSERATQNRVIDLFGGELGYRYLDDWSEREDNSNVEDDILAAWLGGRGHTEAQVARTLDLRRREARNALEALALLCQPVKRPQGELEHIHYFCGNTELPGDLQAHETQRVALYKSVAALLRAYANLADELEAAGYTGAESAGVKAEVERYVKLREIIRMASGETIDLKAYEADMRHLIDTYIEAEAPRKISPFDDMPLLDLIVKTGIAAAVNSLPDGIKGSRDAVAETIANNVRSRIIKDHLNDPAYYDRMSTLLAEVIADLRAKRIDYEEYLKRVAELARRVQTGYADDMPEPVRHSAALRARYNNLVPDTDPRRAATVHEGKEAFGGTGDARLDLAIRIDAALKRDRPDGWRGIQTREMVIKQTLFKILEDQGEVERVFAIIKQQREY
;
A
#
# COMPACT_ATOMS: atom_id res chain seq x y z
N MET A 1 -6.30 -43.23 5.22
CA MET A 1 -5.60 -42.63 6.39
C MET A 1 -4.43 -41.85 5.84
N THR A 2 -4.59 -40.53 5.75
CA THR A 2 -3.71 -39.58 5.06
C THR A 2 -2.41 -39.35 5.85
N SER A 3 -1.26 -39.42 5.18
CA SER A 3 0.09 -39.25 5.75
C SER A 3 0.46 -37.78 5.99
N VAL A 4 -0.47 -36.98 6.50
CA VAL A 4 -0.26 -35.56 6.81
C VAL A 4 0.11 -35.48 8.30
N GLY A 5 1.30 -34.94 8.62
CA GLY A 5 1.82 -34.77 9.99
C GLY A 5 3.00 -35.67 10.39
N GLN A 6 3.26 -36.79 9.71
CA GLN A 6 4.36 -37.70 10.08
C GLN A 6 5.76 -37.09 9.88
N SER A 7 5.97 -36.29 8.82
CA SER A 7 7.26 -35.61 8.59
C SER A 7 7.49 -34.45 9.56
N GLU A 8 6.42 -33.74 9.93
CA GLU A 8 6.46 -32.64 10.89
C GLU A 8 6.75 -33.17 12.30
N ARG A 9 6.05 -34.22 12.74
CA ARG A 9 6.30 -34.83 14.05
C ARG A 9 7.70 -35.42 14.17
N ALA A 10 8.21 -36.02 13.09
CA ALA A 10 9.59 -36.50 13.03
C ALA A 10 10.62 -35.35 13.09
N THR A 11 10.23 -34.13 12.73
CA THR A 11 11.06 -32.92 12.83
C THR A 11 10.97 -32.34 14.24
N GLN A 12 9.76 -32.23 14.80
CA GLN A 12 9.52 -31.83 16.19
C GLN A 12 10.29 -32.73 17.17
N ASN A 13 10.25 -34.06 17.01
CA ASN A 13 11.01 -34.99 17.86
C ASN A 13 12.53 -34.76 17.81
N ARG A 14 13.09 -34.45 16.62
CA ARG A 14 14.53 -34.11 16.50
C ARG A 14 14.87 -32.80 17.22
N VAL A 15 13.97 -31.83 17.17
CA VAL A 15 14.12 -30.57 17.93
C VAL A 15 14.04 -30.84 19.43
N ILE A 16 13.09 -31.66 19.88
CA ILE A 16 12.95 -32.05 21.28
C ILE A 16 14.22 -32.76 21.77
N ASP A 17 14.77 -33.71 21.00
CA ASP A 17 16.01 -34.41 21.35
C ASP A 17 17.22 -33.46 21.43
N LEU A 18 17.33 -32.50 20.52
CA LEU A 18 18.38 -31.47 20.57
C LEU A 18 18.25 -30.63 21.84
N PHE A 19 17.06 -30.10 22.11
CA PHE A 19 16.84 -29.22 23.26
C PHE A 19 16.96 -29.96 24.59
N GLY A 20 16.40 -31.16 24.69
CA GLY A 20 16.44 -31.97 25.91
C GLY A 20 17.76 -32.69 26.15
N GLY A 21 18.30 -33.34 25.12
CA GLY A 21 19.48 -34.19 25.22
C GLY A 21 20.81 -33.45 25.15
N GLU A 22 20.91 -32.40 24.32
CA GLU A 22 22.17 -31.66 24.13
C GLU A 22 22.20 -30.33 24.88
N LEU A 23 21.08 -29.58 24.86
CA LEU A 23 21.00 -28.24 25.43
C LEU A 23 20.48 -28.21 26.87
N GLY A 24 20.06 -29.35 27.41
CA GLY A 24 19.64 -29.51 28.82
C GLY A 24 18.31 -28.85 29.19
N TYR A 25 17.46 -28.56 28.20
CA TYR A 25 16.11 -28.04 28.47
C TYR A 25 15.20 -29.15 29.01
N ARG A 26 14.30 -28.78 29.92
CA ARG A 26 13.27 -29.71 30.39
C ARG A 26 12.13 -29.75 29.38
N TYR A 27 11.94 -30.89 28.73
CA TYR A 27 10.75 -31.14 27.91
C TYR A 27 9.51 -31.29 28.81
N LEU A 28 8.41 -30.62 28.47
CA LEU A 28 7.18 -30.54 29.28
C LEU A 28 6.08 -31.51 28.81
N ASP A 29 6.39 -32.44 27.92
CA ASP A 29 5.44 -33.29 27.18
C ASP A 29 4.64 -32.56 26.08
N ASP A 30 3.84 -33.33 25.35
CA ASP A 30 2.96 -32.86 24.28
C ASP A 30 1.60 -32.46 24.85
N TRP A 31 1.27 -31.17 24.77
CA TRP A 31 0.03 -30.59 25.29
C TRP A 31 -0.92 -30.11 24.20
N SER A 32 -0.76 -30.60 22.96
CA SER A 32 -1.61 -30.23 21.82
C SER A 32 -3.12 -30.41 22.05
N GLU A 33 -3.52 -31.31 22.95
CA GLU A 33 -4.91 -31.65 23.27
C GLU A 33 -5.36 -31.17 24.67
N ARG A 34 -4.56 -30.34 25.35
CA ARG A 34 -4.86 -29.84 26.71
C ARG A 34 -5.87 -28.69 26.64
N GLU A 35 -6.94 -28.75 27.45
CA GLU A 35 -7.79 -27.59 27.73
C GLU A 35 -6.95 -26.51 28.45
N ASP A 36 -7.02 -25.27 27.96
CA ASP A 36 -6.22 -24.11 28.41
C ASP A 36 -4.70 -24.24 28.13
N ASN A 37 -4.33 -24.78 26.96
CA ASN A 37 -2.94 -24.77 26.50
C ASN A 37 -2.43 -23.34 26.27
N SER A 38 -1.37 -22.95 26.99
CA SER A 38 -0.76 -21.62 26.94
C SER A 38 0.71 -21.71 26.56
N ASN A 39 1.25 -20.64 25.99
CA ASN A 39 2.68 -20.53 25.68
C ASN A 39 3.54 -20.43 26.95
N VAL A 40 2.94 -20.08 28.09
CA VAL A 40 3.61 -19.87 29.38
C VAL A 40 2.85 -20.62 30.47
N GLU A 41 3.58 -21.43 31.25
CA GLU A 41 3.03 -22.13 32.41
C GLU A 41 3.31 -21.34 33.68
N ASP A 42 2.26 -20.76 34.25
CA ASP A 42 2.33 -19.86 35.39
C ASP A 42 3.05 -20.48 36.60
N ASP A 43 2.76 -21.73 36.96
CA ASP A 43 3.39 -22.40 38.10
C ASP A 43 4.91 -22.62 37.89
N ILE A 44 5.30 -22.96 36.67
CA ILE A 44 6.71 -23.20 36.31
C ILE A 44 7.46 -21.87 36.28
N LEU A 45 6.87 -20.86 35.66
CA LEU A 45 7.43 -19.53 35.57
C LEU A 45 7.54 -18.89 36.96
N ALA A 46 6.51 -18.99 37.80
CA ALA A 46 6.50 -18.48 39.16
C ALA A 46 7.56 -19.15 40.04
N ALA A 47 7.72 -20.48 39.96
CA ALA A 47 8.76 -21.19 40.68
C ALA A 47 10.17 -20.77 40.23
N TRP A 48 10.38 -20.60 38.92
CA TRP A 48 11.66 -20.12 38.36
C TRP A 48 11.95 -18.67 38.75
N LEU A 49 10.95 -17.79 38.66
CA LEU A 49 11.04 -16.38 39.06
C LEU A 49 11.33 -16.26 40.56
N GLY A 50 10.65 -17.06 41.39
CA GLY A 50 10.91 -17.16 42.83
C GLY A 50 12.33 -17.62 43.13
N GLY A 51 12.84 -18.61 42.38
CA GLY A 51 14.23 -19.05 42.45
C GLY A 51 15.26 -18.00 42.02
N ARG A 52 14.85 -17.00 41.22
CA ARG A 52 15.65 -15.83 40.83
C ARG A 52 15.50 -14.63 41.77
N GLY A 53 14.72 -14.76 42.85
CA GLY A 53 14.49 -13.71 43.84
C GLY A 53 13.35 -12.75 43.49
N HIS A 54 12.51 -13.10 42.50
CA HIS A 54 11.32 -12.31 42.18
C HIS A 54 10.18 -12.63 43.14
N THR A 55 9.51 -11.58 43.65
CA THR A 55 8.39 -11.72 44.59
C THR A 55 7.05 -11.71 43.86
N GLU A 56 6.01 -12.27 44.48
CA GLU A 56 4.62 -12.15 43.99
C GLU A 56 4.22 -10.69 43.71
N ALA A 57 4.75 -9.75 44.50
CA ALA A 57 4.55 -8.31 44.28
C ALA A 57 5.16 -7.81 42.95
N GLN A 58 6.26 -8.41 42.47
CA GLN A 58 6.84 -8.08 41.17
C GLN A 58 6.03 -8.68 40.01
N VAL A 59 5.46 -9.89 40.19
CA VAL A 59 4.53 -10.49 39.22
C VAL A 59 3.27 -9.64 39.09
N ALA A 60 2.64 -9.30 40.23
CA ALA A 60 1.46 -8.43 40.26
C ALA A 60 1.72 -7.05 39.63
N ARG A 61 2.89 -6.46 39.87
CA ARG A 61 3.30 -5.18 39.25
C ARG A 61 3.48 -5.31 37.74
N THR A 62 4.00 -6.43 37.26
CA THR A 62 4.18 -6.69 35.82
C THR A 62 2.83 -6.83 35.12
N LEU A 63 1.89 -7.61 35.69
CA LEU A 63 0.54 -7.77 35.17
C LEU A 63 -0.22 -6.44 35.12
N ASP A 64 -0.08 -5.63 36.16
CA ASP A 64 -0.70 -4.30 36.23
C ASP A 64 -0.07 -3.30 35.23
N LEU A 65 1.23 -3.40 34.95
CA LEU A 65 1.86 -2.63 33.88
C LEU A 65 1.30 -3.03 32.51
N ARG A 66 1.25 -4.33 32.20
CA ARG A 66 0.71 -4.88 30.94
C ARG A 66 -0.76 -4.47 30.72
N ARG A 67 -1.58 -4.55 31.77
CA ARG A 67 -2.96 -4.04 31.77
C ARG A 67 -3.05 -2.57 31.38
N ARG A 68 -2.21 -1.74 31.98
CA ARG A 68 -2.18 -0.31 31.70
C ARG A 68 -1.72 -0.04 30.27
N GLU A 69 -0.73 -0.76 29.76
CA GLU A 69 -0.29 -0.65 28.38
C GLU A 69 -1.40 -1.00 27.38
N ALA A 70 -2.09 -2.13 27.56
CA ALA A 70 -3.20 -2.53 26.70
C ALA A 70 -4.36 -1.51 26.73
N ARG A 71 -4.71 -1.03 27.93
CA ARG A 71 -5.75 0.00 28.11
C ARG A 71 -5.37 1.33 27.45
N ASN A 72 -4.13 1.78 27.64
CA ASN A 72 -3.64 3.02 27.05
C ASN A 72 -3.62 2.93 25.51
N ALA A 73 -3.28 1.75 24.96
CA ALA A 73 -3.32 1.53 23.52
C ALA A 73 -4.75 1.58 22.96
N LEU A 74 -5.72 0.95 23.66
CA LEU A 74 -7.14 1.04 23.30
C LEU A 74 -7.67 2.48 23.39
N GLU A 75 -7.34 3.19 24.46
CA GLU A 75 -7.75 4.59 24.65
C GLU A 75 -7.15 5.50 23.58
N ALA A 76 -5.87 5.31 23.23
CA ALA A 76 -5.23 6.07 22.15
C ALA A 76 -5.94 5.87 20.81
N LEU A 77 -6.35 4.64 20.48
CA LEU A 77 -7.12 4.34 19.27
C LEU A 77 -8.53 4.92 19.32
N ALA A 78 -9.19 4.88 20.49
CA ALA A 78 -10.51 5.46 20.69
C ALA A 78 -10.46 6.99 20.52
N LEU A 79 -9.45 7.66 21.08
CA LEU A 79 -9.22 9.09 20.90
C LEU A 79 -8.92 9.45 19.45
N LEU A 80 -8.14 8.62 18.74
CA LEU A 80 -7.86 8.81 17.33
C LEU A 80 -9.13 8.71 16.47
N CYS A 81 -10.07 7.84 16.85
CA CYS A 81 -11.34 7.65 16.14
C CYS A 81 -12.47 8.57 16.64
N GLN A 82 -12.28 9.29 17.74
CA GLN A 82 -13.28 10.19 18.31
C GLN A 82 -13.80 11.25 17.31
N PRO A 83 -12.96 11.85 16.44
CA PRO A 83 -13.43 12.85 15.48
C PRO A 83 -14.19 12.25 14.28
N VAL A 84 -14.23 10.91 14.13
CA VAL A 84 -14.97 10.24 13.07
C VAL A 84 -16.46 10.53 13.23
N LYS A 85 -17.09 11.01 12.15
CA LYS A 85 -18.52 11.37 12.16
C LYS A 85 -19.38 10.15 12.46
N ARG A 86 -20.52 10.38 13.12
CA ARG A 86 -21.56 9.35 13.29
C ARG A 86 -22.15 8.96 11.92
N PRO A 87 -22.51 7.69 11.69
CA PRO A 87 -22.59 6.59 12.65
C PRO A 87 -21.25 5.89 12.99
N GLN A 88 -20.11 6.39 12.49
CA GLN A 88 -18.81 5.74 12.62
C GLN A 88 -18.77 4.37 11.94
N GLY A 89 -19.44 4.24 10.79
CA GLY A 89 -19.30 3.09 9.92
C GLY A 89 -18.01 3.17 9.11
N GLU A 90 -17.79 2.20 8.23
CA GLU A 90 -16.61 2.11 7.39
C GLU A 90 -16.45 3.33 6.49
N LEU A 91 -17.54 3.85 5.92
CA LEU A 91 -17.51 5.04 5.08
C LEU A 91 -17.01 6.28 5.85
N GLU A 92 -17.49 6.50 7.08
CA GLU A 92 -17.05 7.64 7.88
C GLU A 92 -15.58 7.52 8.28
N HIS A 93 -15.11 6.31 8.56
CA HIS A 93 -13.68 6.06 8.81
C HIS A 93 -12.86 6.28 7.53
N ILE A 94 -13.32 5.82 6.37
CA ILE A 94 -12.66 6.06 5.08
C ILE A 94 -12.56 7.57 4.83
N HIS A 95 -13.63 8.34 4.99
CA HIS A 95 -13.57 9.79 4.84
C HIS A 95 -12.61 10.45 5.84
N TYR A 96 -12.57 9.98 7.09
CA TYR A 96 -11.71 10.56 8.12
C TYR A 96 -10.23 10.25 7.92
N PHE A 97 -9.88 9.06 7.43
CA PHE A 97 -8.50 8.62 7.28
C PHE A 97 -7.96 8.76 5.85
N CYS A 98 -8.83 8.76 4.84
CA CYS A 98 -8.44 8.88 3.42
C CYS A 98 -8.79 10.24 2.81
N GLY A 99 -9.58 11.06 3.48
CA GLY A 99 -10.00 12.37 2.98
C GLY A 99 -11.12 12.30 1.93
N ASN A 100 -11.40 13.43 1.30
CA ASN A 100 -12.39 13.60 0.23
C ASN A 100 -11.75 13.28 -1.13
N THR A 101 -12.28 12.28 -1.84
CA THR A 101 -11.82 11.89 -3.17
C THR A 101 -12.00 12.95 -4.26
N GLU A 102 -12.86 13.95 -4.03
CA GLU A 102 -13.02 15.10 -4.94
C GLU A 102 -11.80 16.04 -4.92
N LEU A 103 -11.00 16.00 -3.85
CA LEU A 103 -9.85 16.87 -3.63
C LEU A 103 -8.54 16.09 -3.88
N PRO A 104 -7.81 16.35 -4.99
CA PRO A 104 -6.67 15.52 -5.39
C PRO A 104 -5.55 15.37 -4.34
N GLY A 105 -5.33 16.39 -3.51
CA GLY A 105 -4.29 16.40 -2.49
C GLY A 105 -4.71 15.83 -1.13
N ASP A 106 -6.00 15.52 -0.94
CA ASP A 106 -6.53 15.24 0.40
C ASP A 106 -6.12 13.87 0.91
N LEU A 107 -5.99 12.88 0.02
CA LEU A 107 -5.43 11.57 0.35
C LEU A 107 -4.02 11.71 0.95
N GLN A 108 -3.17 12.56 0.35
CA GLN A 108 -1.82 12.82 0.88
C GLN A 108 -1.88 13.59 2.20
N ALA A 109 -2.76 14.59 2.32
CA ALA A 109 -2.90 15.39 3.54
C ALA A 109 -3.27 14.52 4.76
N HIS A 110 -4.02 13.45 4.56
CA HIS A 110 -4.44 12.52 5.60
C HIS A 110 -3.43 11.38 5.87
N GLU A 111 -2.28 11.34 5.19
CA GLU A 111 -1.24 10.31 5.39
C GLU A 111 -0.79 10.22 6.86
N THR A 112 -0.61 11.36 7.52
CA THR A 112 -0.17 11.40 8.93
C THR A 112 -1.19 10.72 9.85
N GLN A 113 -2.49 10.87 9.58
CA GLN A 113 -3.55 10.22 10.36
C GLN A 113 -3.57 8.71 10.13
N ARG A 114 -3.37 8.26 8.89
CA ARG A 114 -3.26 6.83 8.58
C ARG A 114 -2.03 6.21 9.25
N VAL A 115 -0.87 6.86 9.15
CA VAL A 115 0.35 6.43 9.85
C VAL A 115 0.14 6.34 11.36
N ALA A 116 -0.58 7.29 11.96
CA ALA A 116 -0.96 7.24 13.37
C ALA A 116 -1.85 6.02 13.67
N LEU A 117 -2.88 5.75 12.86
CA LEU A 117 -3.74 4.57 12.99
C LEU A 117 -2.91 3.28 12.96
N TYR A 118 -2.04 3.12 11.96
CA TYR A 118 -1.25 1.90 11.81
C TYR A 118 -0.28 1.67 12.97
N LYS A 119 0.39 2.73 13.43
CA LYS A 119 1.28 2.65 14.59
C LYS A 119 0.52 2.30 15.87
N SER A 120 -0.66 2.89 16.07
CA SER A 120 -1.48 2.64 17.25
C SER A 120 -2.06 1.21 17.26
N VAL A 121 -2.49 0.69 16.11
CA VAL A 121 -2.92 -0.73 15.98
C VAL A 121 -1.76 -1.68 16.24
N ALA A 122 -0.56 -1.38 15.71
CA ALA A 122 0.64 -2.18 15.99
C ALA A 122 0.99 -2.18 17.49
N ALA A 123 0.87 -1.04 18.17
CA ALA A 123 1.08 -0.93 19.61
C ALA A 123 0.04 -1.72 20.40
N LEU A 124 -1.24 -1.65 19.99
CA LEU A 124 -2.32 -2.43 20.60
C LEU A 124 -2.08 -3.94 20.48
N LEU A 125 -1.73 -4.42 19.28
CA LEU A 125 -1.45 -5.84 19.06
C LEU A 125 -0.33 -6.36 19.97
N ARG A 126 0.76 -5.59 20.12
CA ARG A 126 1.87 -5.96 21.02
C ARG A 126 1.45 -5.95 22.48
N ALA A 127 0.73 -4.92 22.91
CA ALA A 127 0.25 -4.82 24.28
C ALA A 127 -0.74 -5.95 24.62
N TYR A 128 -1.59 -6.32 23.67
CA TYR A 128 -2.51 -7.44 23.81
C TYR A 128 -1.78 -8.77 23.84
N ALA A 129 -0.82 -9.02 22.94
CA ALA A 129 -0.02 -10.24 22.94
C ALA A 129 0.73 -10.47 24.26
N ASN A 130 1.25 -9.39 24.86
CA ASN A 130 1.89 -9.45 26.18
C ASN A 130 0.93 -9.75 27.33
N LEU A 131 -0.38 -9.67 27.12
CA LEU A 131 -1.41 -9.82 28.15
C LEU A 131 -2.33 -11.03 27.90
N ALA A 132 -2.50 -11.46 26.65
CA ALA A 132 -3.56 -12.36 26.21
C ALA A 132 -3.59 -13.68 26.98
N ASP A 133 -2.42 -14.30 27.18
CA ASP A 133 -2.27 -15.59 27.88
C ASP A 133 -2.41 -15.44 29.42
N GLU A 134 -2.41 -14.21 29.92
CA GLU A 134 -2.42 -13.89 31.36
C GLU A 134 -3.65 -13.05 31.77
N LEU A 135 -4.70 -12.97 30.94
CA LEU A 135 -5.86 -12.11 31.21
C LEU A 135 -6.56 -12.47 32.53
N GLU A 136 -6.76 -13.75 32.83
CA GLU A 136 -7.40 -14.18 34.08
C GLU A 136 -6.52 -13.94 35.31
N ALA A 137 -5.21 -14.25 35.20
CA ALA A 137 -4.21 -13.90 36.21
C ALA A 137 -4.14 -12.38 36.41
N ALA A 138 -4.39 -11.63 35.34
CA ALA A 138 -4.61 -10.21 35.32
C ALA A 138 -6.04 -9.81 35.75
N GLY A 139 -6.75 -10.63 36.53
CA GLY A 139 -8.05 -10.33 37.13
C GLY A 139 -9.14 -9.87 36.17
N TYR A 140 -9.04 -10.18 34.87
CA TYR A 140 -10.16 -10.05 33.95
C TYR A 140 -11.10 -11.22 34.13
N THR A 141 -12.39 -10.95 34.11
CA THR A 141 -13.39 -11.99 33.93
C THR A 141 -13.39 -12.48 32.48
N GLY A 142 -13.84 -13.71 32.22
CA GLY A 142 -13.94 -14.23 30.84
C GLY A 142 -14.74 -13.32 29.90
N ALA A 143 -15.74 -12.60 30.41
CA ALA A 143 -16.50 -11.62 29.63
C ALA A 143 -15.67 -10.38 29.26
N GLU A 144 -14.85 -9.88 30.18
CA GLU A 144 -13.96 -8.74 29.90
C GLU A 144 -12.81 -9.16 28.98
N SER A 145 -12.27 -10.36 29.15
CA SER A 145 -11.26 -10.95 28.23
C SER A 145 -11.80 -11.02 26.81
N ALA A 146 -13.02 -11.52 26.63
CA ALA A 146 -13.70 -11.55 25.34
C ALA A 146 -13.94 -10.13 24.78
N GLY A 147 -14.28 -9.17 25.64
CA GLY A 147 -14.46 -7.76 25.26
C GLY A 147 -13.17 -7.11 24.76
N VAL A 148 -12.04 -7.34 25.44
CA VAL A 148 -10.72 -6.84 25.01
C VAL A 148 -10.34 -7.45 23.67
N LYS A 149 -10.51 -8.77 23.50
CA LYS A 149 -10.24 -9.45 22.22
C LYS A 149 -11.08 -8.86 21.09
N ALA A 150 -12.38 -8.68 21.28
CA ALA A 150 -13.28 -8.11 20.27
C ALA A 150 -12.88 -6.68 19.85
N GLU A 151 -12.40 -5.85 20.80
CA GLU A 151 -11.90 -4.51 20.48
C GLU A 151 -10.60 -4.55 19.67
N VAL A 152 -9.68 -5.46 19.98
CA VAL A 152 -8.46 -5.67 19.18
C VAL A 152 -8.82 -6.10 17.77
N GLU A 153 -9.71 -7.09 17.61
CA GLU A 153 -10.23 -7.55 16.31
C GLU A 153 -10.85 -6.42 15.51
N ARG A 154 -11.67 -5.57 16.16
CA ARG A 154 -12.31 -4.42 15.53
C ARG A 154 -11.28 -3.44 14.96
N TYR A 155 -10.23 -3.11 15.71
CA TYR A 155 -9.19 -2.17 15.25
C TYR A 155 -8.26 -2.77 14.19
N VAL A 156 -7.96 -4.07 14.26
CA VAL A 156 -7.23 -4.78 13.20
C VAL A 156 -8.04 -4.74 11.90
N LYS A 157 -9.35 -5.04 11.97
CA LYS A 157 -10.25 -4.94 10.82
C LYS A 157 -10.33 -3.53 10.26
N LEU A 158 -10.44 -2.51 11.13
CA LEU A 158 -10.44 -1.11 10.72
C LEU A 158 -9.15 -0.74 9.98
N ARG A 159 -7.98 -1.15 10.50
CA ARG A 159 -6.70 -0.94 9.82
C ARG A 159 -6.71 -1.51 8.41
N GLU A 160 -7.18 -2.75 8.23
CA GLU A 160 -7.22 -3.38 6.91
C GLU A 160 -8.16 -2.64 5.95
N ILE A 161 -9.33 -2.19 6.44
CA ILE A 161 -10.25 -1.36 5.66
C ILE A 161 -9.56 -0.07 5.20
N ILE A 162 -8.88 0.65 6.09
CA ILE A 162 -8.19 1.90 5.74
C ILE A 162 -7.01 1.66 4.80
N ARG A 163 -6.23 0.59 5.01
CA ARG A 163 -5.13 0.20 4.12
C ARG A 163 -5.63 -0.09 2.70
N MET A 164 -6.71 -0.86 2.58
CA MET A 164 -7.33 -1.15 1.29
C MET A 164 -7.94 0.11 0.67
N ALA A 165 -8.62 0.94 1.46
CA ALA A 165 -9.26 2.16 0.97
C ALA A 165 -8.26 3.20 0.48
N SER A 166 -7.12 3.40 1.17
CA SER A 166 -6.09 4.36 0.75
C SER A 166 -5.30 3.91 -0.48
N GLY A 167 -5.29 2.61 -0.78
CA GLY A 167 -4.48 2.04 -1.84
C GLY A 167 -2.98 2.19 -1.59
N GLU A 168 -2.58 2.34 -0.34
CA GLU A 168 -1.18 2.45 0.04
C GLU A 168 -0.58 1.06 0.24
N THR A 169 0.46 0.77 -0.54
CA THR A 169 1.43 -0.27 -0.19
C THR A 169 2.41 0.35 0.78
N ILE A 170 2.04 0.43 2.05
CA ILE A 170 2.95 1.01 3.05
C ILE A 170 4.09 0.02 3.22
N ASP A 171 5.33 0.48 3.05
CA ASP A 171 6.52 -0.32 3.36
C ASP A 171 6.66 -0.43 4.88
N LEU A 172 5.77 -1.23 5.46
CA LEU A 172 5.76 -1.57 6.87
C LEU A 172 6.58 -2.84 7.11
N LYS A 173 7.63 -3.13 6.33
CA LYS A 173 8.50 -4.30 6.56
C LYS A 173 8.96 -4.45 8.02
N ALA A 174 9.10 -3.34 8.75
CA ALA A 174 9.44 -3.33 10.18
C ALA A 174 8.27 -3.71 11.12
N TYR A 175 7.01 -3.61 10.67
CA TYR A 175 5.80 -3.88 11.44
C TYR A 175 5.04 -5.13 10.95
N GLU A 176 5.11 -5.48 9.67
CA GLU A 176 4.24 -6.50 9.06
C GLU A 176 4.56 -7.94 9.48
N ALA A 177 5.83 -8.31 9.65
CA ALA A 177 6.18 -9.68 10.02
C ALA A 177 5.72 -10.02 11.45
N ASP A 178 6.02 -9.12 12.39
CA ASP A 178 5.63 -9.22 13.80
C ASP A 178 4.10 -9.16 13.95
N MET A 179 3.44 -8.17 13.33
CA MET A 179 1.98 -8.06 13.40
C MET A 179 1.25 -9.24 12.78
N ARG A 180 1.72 -9.77 11.64
CA ARG A 180 1.08 -10.93 10.99
C ARG A 180 1.11 -12.13 11.93
N HIS A 181 2.27 -12.43 12.52
CA HIS A 181 2.37 -13.47 13.54
C HIS A 181 1.41 -13.23 14.71
N LEU A 182 1.34 -11.99 15.23
CA LEU A 182 0.45 -11.66 16.34
C LEU A 182 -1.05 -11.81 15.99
N ILE A 183 -1.44 -11.45 14.76
CA ILE A 183 -2.80 -11.65 14.26
C ILE A 183 -3.11 -13.14 14.13
N ASP A 184 -2.22 -13.89 13.48
CA ASP A 184 -2.39 -15.34 13.27
C ASP A 184 -2.46 -16.09 14.62
N THR A 185 -1.72 -15.63 15.64
CA THR A 185 -1.67 -16.27 16.96
C THR A 185 -2.89 -15.96 17.81
N TYR A 186 -3.32 -14.69 17.87
CA TYR A 186 -4.26 -14.22 18.89
C TYR A 186 -5.65 -13.82 18.36
N ILE A 187 -5.78 -13.63 17.04
CA ILE A 187 -6.98 -13.08 16.41
C ILE A 187 -7.64 -14.11 15.48
N GLU A 188 -6.89 -14.78 14.61
CA GLU A 188 -7.46 -15.76 13.69
C GLU A 188 -7.70 -17.12 14.38
N ALA A 189 -8.94 -17.36 14.82
CA ALA A 189 -9.38 -18.64 15.38
C ALA A 189 -10.34 -19.44 14.46
N GLU A 190 -10.69 -18.93 13.27
CA GLU A 190 -11.54 -19.63 12.30
C GLU A 190 -10.77 -20.17 11.09
N ALA A 191 -11.20 -21.33 10.61
CA ALA A 191 -10.61 -22.16 9.56
C ALA A 191 -10.02 -21.37 8.37
N PRO A 192 -8.93 -21.87 7.74
CA PRO A 192 -8.24 -21.18 6.64
C PRO A 192 -9.26 -20.74 5.59
N ARG A 193 -9.51 -19.43 5.54
CA ARG A 193 -10.31 -18.83 4.48
C ARG A 193 -9.66 -19.22 3.17
N LYS A 194 -10.47 -19.51 2.15
CA LYS A 194 -9.97 -19.80 0.80
C LYS A 194 -8.95 -18.73 0.47
N ILE A 195 -7.68 -19.13 0.39
CA ILE A 195 -6.59 -18.32 -0.12
C ILE A 195 -7.06 -17.90 -1.50
N SER A 196 -7.58 -16.68 -1.59
CA SER A 196 -7.79 -16.09 -2.88
C SER A 196 -6.37 -15.95 -3.42
N PRO A 197 -6.03 -16.42 -4.63
CA PRO A 197 -4.68 -16.27 -5.18
C PRO A 197 -4.29 -14.78 -5.44
N PHE A 198 -5.07 -13.85 -4.87
CA PHE A 198 -5.06 -12.42 -5.07
C PHE A 198 -4.98 -11.62 -3.76
N ASP A 199 -4.85 -12.24 -2.57
CA ASP A 199 -4.89 -11.52 -1.27
C ASP A 199 -3.80 -10.43 -1.11
N ASP A 200 -2.65 -10.61 -1.77
CA ASP A 200 -1.57 -9.60 -1.81
C ASP A 200 -1.60 -8.72 -3.08
N MET A 201 -2.60 -8.88 -3.95
CA MET A 201 -2.69 -8.13 -5.20
C MET A 201 -3.31 -6.74 -4.97
N PRO A 202 -2.69 -5.65 -5.44
CA PRO A 202 -3.30 -4.32 -5.38
C PRO A 202 -4.66 -4.28 -6.10
N LEU A 203 -5.59 -3.47 -5.59
CA LEU A 203 -6.95 -3.39 -6.12
C LEU A 203 -6.98 -3.06 -7.62
N LEU A 204 -6.12 -2.14 -8.10
CA LEU A 204 -6.03 -1.81 -9.54
C LEU A 204 -5.60 -3.01 -10.38
N ASP A 205 -4.63 -3.79 -9.90
CA ASP A 205 -4.17 -4.99 -10.60
C ASP A 205 -5.28 -6.04 -10.66
N LEU A 206 -6.06 -6.16 -9.59
CA LEU A 206 -7.20 -7.07 -9.53
C LEU A 206 -8.30 -6.65 -10.52
N ILE A 207 -8.62 -5.35 -10.59
CA ILE A 207 -9.57 -4.79 -11.56
C ILE A 207 -9.13 -5.11 -12.99
N VAL A 208 -7.85 -4.90 -13.31
CA VAL A 208 -7.32 -5.13 -14.66
C VAL A 208 -7.30 -6.61 -15.02
N LYS A 209 -6.96 -7.50 -14.09
CA LYS A 209 -6.81 -8.94 -14.37
C LYS A 209 -8.11 -9.73 -14.32
N THR A 210 -9.01 -9.38 -13.40
CA THR A 210 -10.22 -10.17 -13.12
C THR A 210 -11.51 -9.43 -13.48
N GLY A 211 -11.42 -8.14 -13.79
CA GLY A 211 -12.56 -7.27 -14.03
C GLY A 211 -13.07 -6.64 -12.72
N ILE A 212 -13.67 -5.46 -12.85
CA ILE A 212 -14.11 -4.68 -11.69
C ILE A 212 -15.15 -5.39 -10.81
N ALA A 213 -16.03 -6.18 -11.41
CA ALA A 213 -17.04 -6.92 -10.64
C ALA A 213 -16.41 -7.95 -9.69
N ALA A 214 -15.39 -8.68 -10.15
CA ALA A 214 -14.67 -9.65 -9.30
C ALA A 214 -13.85 -8.93 -8.23
N ALA A 215 -13.19 -7.83 -8.60
CA ALA A 215 -12.41 -7.01 -7.67
C ALA A 215 -13.26 -6.37 -6.56
N VAL A 216 -14.45 -5.87 -6.88
CA VAL A 216 -15.39 -5.35 -5.87
C VAL A 216 -15.90 -6.49 -4.98
N ASN A 217 -16.11 -7.68 -5.53
CA ASN A 217 -16.60 -8.82 -4.76
C ASN A 217 -15.58 -9.38 -3.76
N SER A 218 -14.28 -9.15 -3.97
CA SER A 218 -13.21 -9.53 -3.05
C SER A 218 -12.91 -8.48 -1.98
N LEU A 219 -13.53 -7.30 -2.03
CA LEU A 219 -13.40 -6.31 -0.96
C LEU A 219 -14.05 -6.84 0.33
N PRO A 220 -13.52 -6.46 1.52
CA PRO A 220 -14.11 -6.84 2.80
C PRO A 220 -15.59 -6.47 2.89
N ASP A 221 -16.38 -7.28 3.60
CA ASP A 221 -17.83 -7.08 3.73
C ASP A 221 -18.20 -5.66 4.22
N GLY A 222 -17.38 -5.08 5.09
CA GLY A 222 -17.57 -3.70 5.58
C GLY A 222 -17.47 -2.64 4.48
N ILE A 223 -16.66 -2.86 3.44
CA ILE A 223 -16.58 -1.97 2.28
C ILE A 223 -17.68 -2.34 1.28
N LYS A 224 -17.79 -3.62 0.94
CA LYS A 224 -18.72 -4.13 -0.08
C LYS A 224 -20.19 -3.86 0.24
N GLY A 225 -20.54 -3.74 1.52
CA GLY A 225 -21.88 -3.39 1.99
C GLY A 225 -22.35 -1.98 1.61
N SER A 226 -21.44 -1.08 1.20
CA SER A 226 -21.77 0.29 0.83
C SER A 226 -21.20 0.66 -0.54
N ARG A 227 -22.09 1.03 -1.48
CA ARG A 227 -21.68 1.50 -2.82
C ARG A 227 -20.75 2.71 -2.74
N ASP A 228 -20.99 3.60 -1.78
CA ASP A 228 -20.17 4.78 -1.54
C ASP A 228 -18.79 4.38 -1.03
N ALA A 229 -18.70 3.45 -0.07
CA ALA A 229 -17.41 2.99 0.45
C ALA A 229 -16.57 2.31 -0.65
N VAL A 230 -17.20 1.52 -1.52
CA VAL A 230 -16.55 0.94 -2.71
C VAL A 230 -16.05 2.03 -3.65
N ALA A 231 -16.88 3.03 -3.96
CA ALA A 231 -16.52 4.12 -4.86
C ALA A 231 -15.34 4.94 -4.31
N GLU A 232 -15.39 5.32 -3.03
CA GLU A 232 -14.29 6.03 -2.36
C GLU A 232 -13.00 5.20 -2.37
N THR A 233 -13.10 3.91 -2.08
CA THR A 233 -11.95 2.98 -2.11
C THR A 233 -11.30 2.92 -3.49
N ILE A 234 -12.08 2.72 -4.55
CA ILE A 234 -11.54 2.64 -5.92
C ILE A 234 -10.95 3.99 -6.33
N ALA A 235 -11.64 5.10 -6.07
CA ALA A 235 -11.17 6.44 -6.40
C ALA A 235 -9.84 6.78 -5.69
N ASN A 236 -9.73 6.48 -4.40
CA ASN A 236 -8.49 6.65 -3.64
C ASN A 236 -7.35 5.79 -4.18
N ASN A 237 -7.62 4.54 -4.53
CA ASN A 237 -6.61 3.67 -5.13
C ASN A 237 -6.12 4.18 -6.49
N VAL A 238 -7.02 4.68 -7.35
CA VAL A 238 -6.65 5.33 -8.61
C VAL A 238 -5.84 6.60 -8.34
N ARG A 239 -6.26 7.44 -7.38
CA ARG A 239 -5.56 8.66 -6.97
C ARG A 239 -4.15 8.37 -6.47
N SER A 240 -4.00 7.39 -5.59
CA SER A 240 -2.72 6.91 -5.05
C SER A 240 -1.77 6.52 -6.19
N ARG A 241 -2.28 5.77 -7.17
CA ARG A 241 -1.47 5.37 -8.33
C ARG A 241 -1.07 6.54 -9.22
N ILE A 242 -2.00 7.48 -9.47
CA ILE A 242 -1.72 8.73 -10.21
C ILE A 242 -0.60 9.51 -9.53
N ILE A 243 -0.68 9.72 -8.21
CA ILE A 243 0.33 10.47 -7.44
C ILE A 243 1.69 9.77 -7.50
N LYS A 244 1.71 8.46 -7.27
CA LYS A 244 2.94 7.65 -7.25
C LYS A 244 3.71 7.72 -8.57
N ASP A 245 2.99 7.64 -9.69
CA ASP A 245 3.60 7.62 -11.02
C ASP A 245 3.66 8.99 -11.70
N HIS A 246 3.13 10.05 -11.05
CA HIS A 246 3.03 11.40 -11.63
C HIS A 246 4.35 11.92 -12.19
N LEU A 247 5.44 11.80 -11.41
CA LEU A 247 6.75 12.28 -11.82
C LEU A 247 7.32 11.55 -13.04
N ASN A 248 6.83 10.35 -13.37
CA ASN A 248 7.24 9.64 -14.57
C ASN A 248 6.64 10.27 -15.83
N ASP A 249 5.39 10.74 -15.77
CA ASP A 249 4.71 11.39 -16.89
C ASP A 249 3.66 12.42 -16.40
N PRO A 250 4.10 13.63 -16.01
CA PRO A 250 3.23 14.61 -15.37
C PRO A 250 1.99 14.95 -16.20
N ALA A 251 2.17 15.29 -17.48
CA ALA A 251 1.07 15.65 -18.36
C ALA A 251 0.06 14.51 -18.56
N TYR A 252 0.48 13.25 -18.58
CA TYR A 252 -0.45 12.11 -18.68
C TYR A 252 -1.26 11.95 -17.39
N TYR A 253 -0.58 11.94 -16.25
CA TYR A 253 -1.23 11.73 -14.96
C TYR A 253 -2.10 12.93 -14.53
N ASP A 254 -1.79 14.15 -14.98
CA ASP A 254 -2.67 15.32 -14.84
C ASP A 254 -4.00 15.12 -15.58
N ARG A 255 -3.95 14.58 -16.81
CA ARG A 255 -5.17 14.22 -17.56
C ARG A 255 -5.95 13.11 -16.86
N MET A 256 -5.28 12.07 -16.37
CA MET A 256 -5.95 11.00 -15.60
C MET A 256 -6.60 11.53 -14.31
N SER A 257 -5.94 12.46 -13.62
CA SER A 257 -6.47 13.12 -12.43
C SER A 257 -7.74 13.95 -12.74
N THR A 258 -7.74 14.63 -13.90
CA THR A 258 -8.90 15.38 -14.40
C THR A 258 -10.06 14.43 -14.72
N LEU A 259 -9.80 13.34 -15.46
CA LEU A 259 -10.82 12.34 -15.77
C LEU A 259 -11.39 11.69 -14.50
N LEU A 260 -10.55 11.40 -13.50
CA LEU A 260 -11.02 10.88 -12.21
C LEU A 260 -11.98 11.87 -11.54
N ALA A 261 -11.61 13.16 -11.50
CA ALA A 261 -12.44 14.21 -10.90
C ALA A 261 -13.79 14.35 -11.62
N GLU A 262 -13.81 14.29 -12.95
CA GLU A 262 -15.04 14.32 -13.75
C GLU A 262 -15.96 13.13 -13.45
N VAL A 263 -15.41 11.90 -13.39
CA VAL A 263 -16.18 10.69 -13.10
C VAL A 263 -16.78 10.72 -11.69
N ILE A 264 -16.02 11.19 -10.69
CA ILE A 264 -16.51 11.33 -9.31
C ILE A 264 -17.62 12.40 -9.25
N ALA A 265 -17.40 13.55 -9.88
CA ALA A 265 -18.38 14.63 -9.93
C ALA A 265 -19.68 14.19 -10.61
N ASP A 266 -19.59 13.43 -11.71
CA ASP A 266 -20.74 12.86 -12.40
C ASP A 266 -21.55 11.91 -11.52
N LEU A 267 -20.89 11.03 -10.76
CA LEU A 267 -21.55 10.13 -9.83
C LEU A 267 -22.26 10.90 -8.71
N ARG A 268 -21.57 11.85 -8.07
CA ARG A 268 -22.11 12.68 -6.97
C ARG A 268 -23.29 13.54 -7.44
N ALA A 269 -23.21 14.10 -8.65
CA ALA A 269 -24.28 14.86 -9.28
C ALA A 269 -25.39 13.98 -9.88
N LYS A 270 -25.29 12.64 -9.76
CA LYS A 270 -26.23 11.66 -10.33
C LYS A 270 -26.42 11.82 -11.85
N ARG A 271 -25.38 12.30 -12.55
CA ARG A 271 -25.34 12.38 -14.02
C ARG A 271 -25.07 11.03 -14.66
N ILE A 272 -24.44 10.13 -13.91
CA ILE A 272 -24.26 8.71 -14.26
C ILE A 272 -24.79 7.84 -13.12
N ASP A 273 -25.19 6.61 -13.45
CA ASP A 273 -25.53 5.61 -12.45
C ASP A 273 -24.26 4.88 -11.94
N TYR A 274 -24.47 4.00 -10.96
CA TYR A 274 -23.37 3.24 -10.35
C TYR A 274 -22.71 2.25 -11.32
N GLU A 275 -23.46 1.67 -12.26
CA GLU A 275 -22.92 0.72 -13.22
C GLU A 275 -22.02 1.43 -14.24
N GLU A 276 -22.44 2.59 -14.72
CA GLU A 276 -21.67 3.46 -15.61
C GLU A 276 -20.43 4.03 -14.90
N TYR A 277 -20.54 4.39 -13.62
CA TYR A 277 -19.39 4.75 -12.80
C TYR A 277 -18.36 3.62 -12.76
N LEU A 278 -18.78 2.39 -12.46
CA LEU A 278 -17.88 1.22 -12.41
C LEU A 278 -17.20 0.98 -13.77
N LYS A 279 -17.92 1.12 -14.88
CA LYS A 279 -17.34 1.00 -16.23
C LYS A 279 -16.25 2.06 -16.48
N ARG A 280 -16.55 3.33 -16.22
CA ARG A 280 -15.61 4.44 -16.45
C ARG A 280 -14.38 4.36 -15.55
N VAL A 281 -14.57 4.05 -14.27
CA VAL A 281 -13.45 3.96 -13.33
C VAL A 281 -12.60 2.71 -13.57
N ALA A 282 -13.17 1.61 -14.05
CA ALA A 282 -12.41 0.42 -14.47
C ALA A 282 -11.49 0.73 -15.65
N GLU A 283 -12.02 1.43 -16.66
CA GLU A 283 -11.23 1.86 -17.81
C GLU A 283 -10.13 2.85 -17.41
N LEU A 284 -10.45 3.79 -16.52
CA LEU A 284 -9.45 4.71 -15.97
C LEU A 284 -8.38 3.96 -15.16
N ALA A 285 -8.75 3.01 -14.32
CA ALA A 285 -7.83 2.16 -13.57
C ALA A 285 -6.88 1.40 -14.51
N ARG A 286 -7.39 0.86 -15.64
CA ARG A 286 -6.57 0.23 -16.68
C ARG A 286 -5.55 1.19 -17.28
N ARG A 287 -5.97 2.40 -17.65
CA ARG A 287 -5.09 3.44 -18.23
C ARG A 287 -4.02 3.91 -17.25
N VAL A 288 -4.39 4.10 -15.99
CA VAL A 288 -3.49 4.52 -14.91
C VAL A 288 -2.49 3.40 -14.59
N GLN A 289 -2.94 2.14 -14.53
CA GLN A 289 -2.06 1.00 -14.22
C GLN A 289 -1.06 0.71 -15.36
N THR A 290 -1.48 0.88 -16.61
CA THR A 290 -0.61 0.62 -17.79
C THR A 290 0.26 1.81 -18.17
N GLY A 291 -0.05 3.03 -17.71
CA GLY A 291 0.63 4.25 -18.13
C GLY A 291 0.52 4.49 -19.64
N TYR A 292 -0.61 4.07 -20.23
CA TYR A 292 -0.83 3.99 -21.66
C TYR A 292 -2.30 4.24 -22.02
N ALA A 293 -2.52 4.89 -23.15
CA ALA A 293 -3.83 5.07 -23.77
C ALA A 293 -3.79 4.56 -25.23
N ASP A 294 -4.84 3.85 -25.64
CA ASP A 294 -4.92 3.15 -26.92
C ASP A 294 -4.86 4.08 -28.15
N ASP A 295 -5.05 5.39 -27.95
CA ASP A 295 -5.07 6.44 -28.96
C ASP A 295 -3.70 7.06 -29.27
N MET A 296 -2.63 6.67 -28.56
CA MET A 296 -1.29 7.21 -28.83
C MET A 296 -0.73 6.79 -30.21
N PRO A 297 0.12 7.60 -30.86
CA PRO A 297 0.77 7.22 -32.11
C PRO A 297 1.64 5.95 -31.99
N GLU A 298 1.62 5.08 -33.00
CA GLU A 298 2.37 3.81 -33.01
C GLU A 298 3.85 3.94 -32.58
N PRO A 299 4.62 4.95 -33.03
CA PRO A 299 6.05 5.04 -32.67
C PRO A 299 6.32 5.22 -31.17
N VAL A 300 5.38 5.79 -30.40
CA VAL A 300 5.57 6.02 -28.96
C VAL A 300 5.05 4.87 -28.10
N ARG A 301 4.23 3.96 -28.65
CA ARG A 301 3.55 2.92 -27.88
C ARG A 301 4.51 1.97 -27.17
N HIS A 302 5.68 1.73 -27.74
CA HIS A 302 6.61 0.69 -27.27
C HIS A 302 7.66 1.20 -26.26
N SER A 303 7.73 2.51 -25.99
CA SER A 303 8.70 3.10 -25.05
C SER A 303 8.02 4.02 -24.06
N ALA A 304 8.08 3.66 -22.76
CA ALA A 304 7.50 4.47 -21.69
C ALA A 304 8.14 5.87 -21.63
N ALA A 305 9.46 5.95 -21.87
CA ALA A 305 10.12 7.24 -21.86
C ALA A 305 9.74 8.10 -23.07
N LEU A 306 9.49 7.49 -24.23
CA LEU A 306 9.03 8.21 -25.42
C LEU A 306 7.59 8.69 -25.28
N ARG A 307 6.70 7.90 -24.66
CA ARG A 307 5.36 8.36 -24.26
C ARG A 307 5.43 9.58 -23.36
N ALA A 308 6.25 9.51 -22.30
CA ALA A 308 6.40 10.62 -21.36
C ALA A 308 6.90 11.89 -22.05
N ARG A 309 7.90 11.80 -22.92
CA ARG A 309 8.35 12.96 -23.70
C ARG A 309 7.25 13.49 -24.61
N TYR A 310 6.63 12.63 -25.41
CA TYR A 310 5.55 13.02 -26.31
C TYR A 310 4.44 13.75 -25.55
N ASN A 311 3.96 13.20 -24.44
CA ASN A 311 2.90 13.80 -23.61
C ASN A 311 3.26 15.16 -23.04
N ASN A 312 4.53 15.37 -22.67
CA ASN A 312 4.99 16.56 -21.96
C ASN A 312 5.61 17.61 -22.88
N LEU A 313 5.79 17.35 -24.18
CA LEU A 313 6.32 18.32 -25.13
C LEU A 313 5.20 19.17 -25.72
N VAL A 314 5.39 20.49 -25.69
CA VAL A 314 4.60 21.43 -26.48
C VAL A 314 5.30 21.55 -27.84
N PRO A 315 4.63 21.24 -28.96
CA PRO A 315 5.23 21.49 -30.27
C PRO A 315 5.49 22.99 -30.42
N ASP A 316 6.67 23.34 -30.94
CA ASP A 316 7.02 24.74 -31.19
C ASP A 316 6.00 25.34 -32.18
N THR A 317 5.34 26.42 -31.76
CA THR A 317 4.31 27.11 -32.54
C THR A 317 4.86 28.32 -33.28
N ASP A 318 6.15 28.67 -33.12
CA ASP A 318 6.77 29.79 -33.83
C ASP A 318 7.20 29.38 -35.25
N PRO A 319 6.55 29.90 -36.31
CA PRO A 319 6.91 29.60 -37.70
C PRO A 319 8.36 29.99 -38.05
N ARG A 320 8.95 30.95 -37.32
CA ARG A 320 10.32 31.42 -37.56
C ARG A 320 11.38 30.42 -37.09
N ARG A 321 11.10 29.68 -36.00
CA ARG A 321 11.96 28.61 -35.48
C ARG A 321 11.74 27.29 -36.21
N ALA A 322 10.51 27.03 -36.66
CA ALA A 322 10.20 25.93 -37.57
C ALA A 322 10.93 26.04 -38.93
N ALA A 323 11.24 27.26 -39.38
CA ALA A 323 11.94 27.52 -40.65
C ALA A 323 13.48 27.53 -40.53
N THR A 324 14.06 27.71 -39.34
CA THR A 324 15.51 27.56 -39.07
C THR A 324 15.95 26.11 -38.89
N VAL A 325 15.10 25.13 -39.21
CA VAL A 325 15.53 23.74 -39.43
C VAL A 325 16.37 23.69 -40.70
N HIS A 326 17.59 24.22 -40.64
CA HIS A 326 18.59 24.10 -41.68
C HIS A 326 19.17 22.67 -41.68
N GLU A 327 18.90 21.99 -42.78
CA GLU A 327 19.79 21.03 -43.44
C GLU A 327 20.31 19.88 -42.57
N GLY A 328 19.35 19.06 -42.12
CA GLY A 328 19.55 17.66 -41.77
C GLY A 328 18.41 16.81 -42.32
N LYS A 329 18.02 17.00 -43.59
CA LYS A 329 17.12 16.08 -44.30
C LYS A 329 17.89 14.80 -44.62
N GLU A 330 18.11 13.95 -43.62
CA GLU A 330 18.53 12.56 -43.82
C GLU A 330 18.34 11.80 -42.49
N ALA A 331 17.18 11.15 -42.32
CA ALA A 331 17.00 9.80 -41.73
C ALA A 331 15.59 9.53 -41.17
N PHE A 332 14.77 10.53 -40.85
CA PHE A 332 13.40 10.29 -40.35
C PHE A 332 12.37 11.00 -41.24
N GLY A 333 11.61 10.21 -42.01
CA GLY A 333 10.43 10.72 -42.71
C GLY A 333 9.47 11.33 -41.69
N GLY A 334 9.12 12.60 -41.87
CA GLY A 334 8.26 13.32 -40.92
C GLY A 334 6.90 12.63 -40.78
N THR A 335 6.44 12.47 -39.55
CA THR A 335 5.18 11.78 -39.24
C THR A 335 3.94 12.64 -39.52
N GLY A 336 4.13 13.93 -39.81
CA GLY A 336 3.06 14.93 -39.91
C GLY A 336 2.62 15.49 -38.56
N ASP A 337 3.13 14.92 -37.45
CA ASP A 337 2.94 15.39 -36.09
C ASP A 337 4.25 15.98 -35.55
N ALA A 338 4.31 17.31 -35.47
CA ALA A 338 5.50 18.04 -35.02
C ALA A 338 5.94 17.67 -33.59
N ARG A 339 4.99 17.32 -32.71
CA ARG A 339 5.29 16.90 -31.34
C ARG A 339 5.94 15.51 -31.34
N LEU A 340 5.41 14.60 -32.15
CA LEU A 340 5.96 13.26 -32.31
C LEU A 340 7.37 13.29 -32.89
N ASP A 341 7.58 14.08 -33.95
CA ASP A 341 8.89 14.25 -34.59
C ASP A 341 9.92 14.82 -33.60
N LEU A 342 9.53 15.78 -32.76
CA LEU A 342 10.39 16.34 -31.71
C LEU A 342 10.72 15.30 -30.63
N ALA A 343 9.74 14.53 -30.17
CA ALA A 343 9.95 13.49 -29.16
C ALA A 343 10.92 12.40 -29.63
N ILE A 344 10.80 11.97 -30.90
CA ILE A 344 11.70 11.00 -31.53
C ILE A 344 13.11 11.57 -31.67
N ARG A 345 13.24 12.83 -32.09
CA ARG A 345 14.54 13.49 -32.24
C ARG A 345 15.29 13.58 -30.91
N ILE A 346 14.59 13.98 -29.84
CA ILE A 346 15.15 14.03 -28.49
C ILE A 346 15.57 12.63 -28.03
N ASP A 347 14.73 11.61 -28.22
CA ASP A 347 15.07 10.23 -27.86
C ASP A 347 16.33 9.73 -28.56
N ALA A 348 16.43 9.95 -29.87
CA ALA A 348 17.59 9.55 -30.66
C ALA A 348 18.86 10.27 -30.20
N ALA A 349 18.79 11.56 -29.89
CA ALA A 349 19.92 12.33 -29.39
C ALA A 349 20.38 11.84 -28.00
N LEU A 350 19.44 11.55 -27.10
CA LEU A 350 19.75 11.02 -25.77
C LEU A 350 20.40 9.64 -25.86
N LYS A 351 19.87 8.72 -26.68
CA LYS A 351 20.46 7.38 -26.86
C LYS A 351 21.89 7.43 -27.38
N ARG A 352 22.23 8.45 -28.18
CA ARG A 352 23.56 8.64 -28.74
C ARG A 352 24.54 9.30 -27.76
N ASP A 353 24.12 10.36 -27.07
CA ASP A 353 25.03 11.29 -26.39
C ASP A 353 25.09 11.12 -24.86
N ARG A 354 24.22 10.29 -24.29
CA ARG A 354 24.07 10.16 -22.83
C ARG A 354 25.21 9.36 -22.19
N PRO A 355 25.89 9.88 -21.15
CA PRO A 355 26.87 9.11 -20.38
C PRO A 355 26.24 8.00 -19.53
N ASP A 356 26.98 6.91 -19.32
CA ASP A 356 26.56 5.84 -18.39
C ASP A 356 26.47 6.35 -16.94
N GLY A 357 25.51 5.83 -16.18
CA GLY A 357 25.36 6.14 -14.74
C GLY A 357 25.25 7.63 -14.44
N TRP A 358 24.70 8.43 -15.35
CA TRP A 358 24.68 9.89 -15.28
C TRP A 358 23.85 10.46 -14.13
N ARG A 359 22.85 9.72 -13.63
CA ARG A 359 21.91 10.21 -12.60
C ARG A 359 22.64 10.52 -11.30
N GLY A 360 22.39 11.72 -10.77
CA GLY A 360 23.01 12.19 -9.53
C GLY A 360 24.43 12.74 -9.71
N ILE A 361 25.00 12.69 -10.92
CA ILE A 361 26.33 13.22 -11.22
C ILE A 361 26.19 14.50 -12.03
N GLN A 362 26.32 15.66 -11.38
CA GLN A 362 26.06 16.97 -12.00
C GLN A 362 26.77 17.16 -13.36
N THR A 363 28.05 16.80 -13.47
CA THR A 363 28.80 16.96 -14.73
C THR A 363 28.23 16.12 -15.88
N ARG A 364 27.73 14.91 -15.59
CA ARG A 364 27.08 14.04 -16.59
C ARG A 364 25.65 14.47 -16.89
N GLU A 365 24.92 14.95 -15.88
CA GLU A 365 23.60 15.58 -16.05
C GLU A 365 23.69 16.79 -16.99
N MET A 366 24.76 17.60 -16.88
CA MET A 366 24.98 18.74 -17.77
C MET A 366 25.20 18.35 -19.23
N VAL A 367 25.81 17.20 -19.53
CA VAL A 367 25.95 16.70 -20.91
C VAL A 367 24.58 16.49 -21.54
N ILE A 368 23.66 15.87 -20.79
CA ILE A 368 22.29 15.62 -21.23
C ILE A 368 21.55 16.94 -21.44
N LYS A 369 21.66 17.88 -20.48
CA LYS A 369 21.04 19.20 -20.60
C LYS A 369 21.56 19.98 -21.80
N GLN A 370 22.87 19.89 -22.11
CA GLN A 370 23.43 20.48 -23.32
C GLN A 370 22.89 19.84 -24.59
N THR A 371 22.73 18.51 -24.62
CA THR A 371 22.08 17.81 -25.75
C THR A 371 20.64 18.26 -25.94
N LEU A 372 19.87 18.42 -24.85
CA LEU A 372 18.51 18.92 -24.90
C LEU A 372 18.46 20.38 -25.38
N PHE A 373 19.37 21.24 -24.90
CA PHE A 373 19.42 22.66 -25.26
C PHE A 373 19.66 22.88 -26.76
N LYS A 374 20.49 22.03 -27.40
CA LYS A 374 20.70 22.06 -28.85
C LYS A 374 19.43 21.79 -29.68
N ILE A 375 18.40 21.20 -29.07
CA ILE A 375 17.15 20.83 -29.74
C ILE A 375 16.01 21.77 -29.33
N LEU A 376 15.90 22.08 -28.03
CA LEU A 376 14.81 22.86 -27.45
C LEU A 376 15.07 24.38 -27.49
N GLU A 377 16.35 24.80 -27.48
CA GLU A 377 16.78 26.21 -27.49
C GLU A 377 16.17 27.09 -26.39
N ASP A 378 15.60 26.48 -25.35
CA ASP A 378 14.98 27.14 -24.21
C ASP A 378 15.45 26.48 -22.91
N GLN A 379 16.06 27.27 -22.04
CA GLN A 379 16.64 26.75 -20.79
C GLN A 379 15.57 26.26 -19.81
N GLY A 380 14.40 26.88 -19.78
CA GLY A 380 13.29 26.46 -18.92
C GLY A 380 12.74 25.10 -19.35
N GLU A 381 12.52 24.93 -20.66
CA GLU A 381 12.07 23.67 -21.25
C GLU A 381 13.11 22.55 -21.09
N VAL A 382 14.41 22.86 -21.17
CA VAL A 382 15.47 21.89 -20.87
C VAL A 382 15.37 21.39 -19.44
N GLU A 383 15.27 22.28 -18.45
CA GLU A 383 15.17 21.86 -17.05
C GLU A 383 13.90 21.05 -16.78
N ARG A 384 12.77 21.47 -17.38
CA ARG A 384 11.48 20.77 -17.25
C ARG A 384 11.50 19.37 -17.86
N VAL A 385 11.97 19.23 -19.10
CA VAL A 385 12.06 17.94 -19.81
C VAL A 385 13.12 17.03 -19.16
N PHE A 386 14.23 17.61 -18.70
CA PHE A 386 15.28 16.87 -17.98
C PHE A 386 14.76 16.24 -16.68
N ALA A 387 13.92 16.95 -15.91
CA ALA A 387 13.33 16.41 -14.69
C ALA A 387 12.53 15.12 -14.95
N ILE A 388 11.82 15.05 -16.08
CA ILE A 388 11.05 13.88 -16.50
C ILE A 388 11.99 12.75 -16.94
N ILE A 389 13.00 13.06 -17.77
CA ILE A 389 14.00 12.07 -18.25
C ILE A 389 14.72 11.41 -17.06
N LYS A 390 14.98 12.17 -16.00
CA LYS A 390 15.65 11.67 -14.79
C LYS A 390 14.87 10.56 -14.09
N GLN A 391 13.54 10.55 -14.17
CA GLN A 391 12.68 9.52 -13.57
C GLN A 391 12.59 8.23 -14.42
N GLN A 392 12.84 8.33 -15.72
CA GLN A 392 12.68 7.22 -16.67
C GLN A 392 13.82 6.22 -16.58
N ARG A 393 13.55 4.94 -16.27
CA ARG A 393 14.57 3.88 -16.13
C ARG A 393 15.19 3.40 -17.45
N GLU A 394 14.55 3.69 -18.58
CA GLU A 394 14.95 3.20 -19.92
C GLU A 394 16.33 3.74 -20.38
N TYR A 395 16.84 4.77 -19.68
CA TYR A 395 18.19 5.26 -19.86
C TYR A 395 19.03 4.84 -18.67
#